data_AF-A0A535FQ48-F1
#
_entry.id   AF-A0A535FQ48-F1
#
_cell.length_a   1.000
_cell.length_b   1.000
_cell.length_c   1.000
_cell.angle_alpha   90.00
_cell.angle_beta   90.00
_cell.angle_gamma   90.00
#
_symmetry.space_group_name_H-M   'P 1'
#
loop_
_entity.id
_entity.type
_entity.pdbx_description
1 polymer ?
#
loop_
_entity_poly.entity_id
_entity_poly.type
_entity_poly.pdbx_seq_one_letter_code
_entity_poly.pdbx_strand_id
1 'polypeptide(L)'
;FTATINGTLQKMVGAVDKNGFYYAFNRASLSSGPVWSKQIAGAGACPQCGQGSISSAVWDGSRIFVAGGTTSINGASCGGSVRALDPATGIFLWETCLPKTVMGAISEVPGVIALVDGANLTLINTGSGAKLFNYSAHLYGTPSISNGVLYVGSTTNQLYAFGM
;
A
#
# COMPACT_ATOMS: atom_id res chain seq x y z
N PHE A 1 -4.54 12.88 3.57
CA PHE A 1 -4.45 12.49 5.00
C PHE A 1 -4.19 13.75 5.83
N THR A 2 -4.24 13.64 7.16
CA THR A 2 -3.80 14.71 8.06
C THR A 2 -2.65 14.22 8.93
N ALA A 3 -1.78 15.14 9.35
CA ALA A 3 -0.65 14.84 10.22
C ALA A 3 -0.40 16.01 11.17
N THR A 4 -0.06 15.73 12.42
CA THR A 4 0.39 16.77 13.36
C THR A 4 1.90 16.90 13.24
N ILE A 5 2.37 18.03 12.70
CA ILE A 5 3.78 18.29 12.43
C ILE A 5 4.17 19.53 13.24
N ASN A 6 5.16 19.38 14.13
CA ASN A 6 5.57 20.42 15.08
C ASN A 6 4.38 21.01 15.87
N GLY A 7 3.50 20.13 16.36
CA GLY A 7 2.32 20.52 17.16
C GLY A 7 1.16 21.11 16.36
N THR A 8 1.28 21.26 15.04
CA THR A 8 0.22 21.82 14.19
C THR A 8 -0.39 20.76 13.29
N LEU A 9 -1.72 20.66 13.28
CA LEU A 9 -2.43 19.78 12.35
C LEU A 9 -2.35 20.32 10.93
N GLN A 10 -1.78 19.53 10.02
CA GLN A 10 -1.64 19.87 8.61
C GLN A 10 -2.46 18.93 7.73
N LYS A 11 -3.04 19.49 6.66
CA LYS A 11 -3.67 18.73 5.58
C LYS A 11 -2.61 18.37 4.55
N MET A 12 -2.49 17.08 4.24
CA MET A 12 -1.38 16.54 3.47
C MET A 12 -1.88 15.78 2.25
N VAL A 13 -1.05 15.77 1.20
CA VAL A 13 -1.21 14.95 -0.01
C VAL A 13 -0.08 13.93 -0.06
N GLY A 14 -0.41 12.70 -0.41
CA GLY A 14 0.53 11.61 -0.59
C GLY A 14 0.63 11.21 -2.04
N ALA A 15 1.83 10.91 -2.52
CA ALA A 15 2.05 10.41 -3.87
C ALA A 15 3.13 9.33 -3.88
N VAL A 16 2.89 8.26 -4.63
CA VAL A 16 3.91 7.23 -4.90
C VAL A 16 4.56 7.52 -6.24
N ASP A 17 5.85 7.22 -6.36
CA ASP A 17 6.61 7.36 -7.61
C ASP A 17 7.35 6.06 -7.96
N LYS A 18 7.56 5.85 -9.27
CA LYS A 18 8.30 4.68 -9.81
C LYS A 18 9.77 4.65 -9.39
N ASN A 19 10.32 5.74 -8.88
CA ASN A 19 11.62 5.74 -8.23
C ASN A 19 11.62 4.99 -6.88
N GLY A 20 10.46 4.46 -6.45
CA GLY A 20 10.32 3.63 -5.26
C GLY A 20 10.07 4.44 -3.99
N PHE A 21 9.83 5.75 -4.09
CA PHE A 21 9.50 6.60 -2.95
C PHE A 21 8.00 6.87 -2.85
N TYR A 22 7.56 7.02 -1.62
CA TYR A 22 6.35 7.73 -1.27
C TYR A 22 6.72 9.13 -0.76
N TYR A 23 6.00 10.13 -1.24
CA TYR A 23 6.19 11.53 -0.93
C TYR A 23 4.96 12.09 -0.22
N ALA A 24 5.20 12.89 0.82
CA ALA A 24 4.16 13.64 1.52
C ALA A 24 4.37 15.13 1.33
N PHE A 25 3.35 15.82 0.86
CA PHE A 25 3.35 17.25 0.61
C PHE A 25 2.34 17.95 1.50
N ASN A 26 2.64 19.20 1.87
CA ASN A 26 1.62 20.07 2.44
C ASN A 26 0.63 20.45 1.33
N ARG A 27 -0.67 20.17 1.55
CA ARG A 27 -1.72 20.40 0.56
C ARG A 27 -1.83 21.86 0.11
N ALA A 28 -1.55 22.81 1.00
CA ALA A 28 -1.66 24.23 0.71
C ALA A 28 -0.41 24.80 0.01
N SER A 29 0.71 24.07 0.02
CA SER A 29 2.02 24.57 -0.43
C SER A 29 2.80 23.50 -1.20
N LEU A 30 2.18 22.89 -2.22
CA LEU A 30 2.82 21.81 -3.01
C LEU A 30 4.17 22.24 -3.63
N SER A 31 4.31 23.51 -4.02
CA SER A 31 5.52 24.07 -4.61
C SER A 31 6.72 24.13 -3.66
N SER A 32 6.49 24.01 -2.34
CA SER A 32 7.57 23.94 -1.35
C SER A 32 8.28 22.59 -1.34
N GLY A 33 7.82 21.62 -2.16
CA GLY A 33 8.35 20.27 -2.19
C GLY A 33 7.77 19.39 -1.08
N PRO A 34 8.27 18.14 -0.98
CA PRO A 34 7.79 17.20 0.02
C PRO A 34 8.21 17.66 1.42
N VAL A 35 7.28 17.54 2.37
CA VAL A 35 7.56 17.68 3.80
C VAL A 35 8.42 16.52 4.29
N TRP A 36 8.14 15.32 3.77
CA TRP A 36 9.00 14.15 3.95
C TRP A 36 8.84 13.19 2.76
N SER A 37 9.83 12.31 2.59
CA SER A 37 9.77 11.20 1.65
C SER A 37 10.28 9.91 2.30
N LYS A 38 9.81 8.76 1.82
CA LYS A 38 10.20 7.46 2.32
C LYS A 38 10.38 6.48 1.17
N GLN A 39 11.53 5.82 1.11
CA GLN A 39 11.73 4.74 0.15
C GLN A 39 10.93 3.51 0.59
N ILE A 40 10.05 3.02 -0.28
CA ILE A 40 9.15 1.88 -0.05
C ILE A 40 9.42 0.72 -1.04
N ALA A 41 10.17 0.96 -2.11
CA ALA A 41 10.54 -0.06 -3.06
C ALA A 41 11.90 0.28 -3.71
N GLY A 42 12.50 -0.70 -4.37
CA GLY A 42 13.57 -0.42 -5.34
C GLY A 42 13.03 0.45 -6.47
N ALA A 43 13.87 1.31 -7.03
CA ALA A 43 13.51 2.14 -8.17
C ALA A 43 13.42 1.31 -9.47
N GLY A 44 12.65 1.79 -10.45
CA GLY A 44 12.83 1.38 -11.83
C GLY A 44 11.59 1.52 -12.70
N ALA A 45 11.71 1.13 -13.97
CA ALA A 45 10.72 1.41 -14.99
C ALA A 45 9.71 0.28 -15.22
N CYS A 46 9.94 -0.93 -14.68
CA CYS A 46 9.06 -2.09 -14.84
C CYS A 46 8.35 -2.51 -13.53
N PRO A 47 7.23 -1.87 -13.16
CA PRO A 47 6.40 -2.28 -12.01
C PRO A 47 5.92 -3.74 -12.06
N GLN A 48 5.66 -4.27 -13.27
CA GLN A 48 5.28 -5.67 -13.49
C GLN A 48 6.41 -6.63 -13.09
N CYS A 49 7.66 -6.22 -13.31
CA CYS A 49 8.86 -6.94 -12.90
C CYS A 49 9.18 -6.72 -11.42
N GLY A 50 8.38 -5.91 -10.71
CA GLY A 50 8.60 -5.52 -9.33
C GLY A 50 9.55 -4.33 -9.14
N GLN A 51 9.90 -3.59 -10.20
CA GLN A 51 10.69 -2.36 -10.08
C GLN A 51 9.80 -1.14 -9.88
N GLY A 52 10.16 -0.28 -8.93
CA GLY A 52 9.39 0.90 -8.59
C GLY A 52 8.14 0.60 -7.78
N SER A 53 7.33 1.63 -7.55
CA SER A 53 5.98 1.46 -7.00
C SER A 53 4.98 2.32 -7.76
N ILE A 54 3.79 1.74 -7.98
CA ILE A 54 2.64 2.40 -8.61
C ILE A 54 1.34 2.16 -7.83
N SER A 55 1.38 1.34 -6.77
CA SER A 55 0.22 1.04 -5.94
C SER A 55 -0.19 2.30 -5.19
N SER A 56 -1.44 2.70 -5.34
CA SER A 56 -1.99 3.81 -4.57
C SER A 56 -2.02 3.47 -3.08
N ALA A 57 -1.75 4.47 -2.25
CA ALA A 57 -1.79 4.36 -0.80
C ALA A 57 -3.21 4.61 -0.26
N VAL A 58 -3.50 4.11 0.94
CA VAL A 58 -4.75 4.39 1.66
C VAL A 58 -4.45 4.93 3.06
N TRP A 59 -5.42 5.65 3.65
CA TRP A 59 -5.30 6.27 4.96
C TRP A 59 -6.52 5.92 5.80
N ASP A 60 -6.32 5.35 6.98
CA ASP A 60 -7.39 4.86 7.88
C ASP A 60 -7.87 5.92 8.90
N GLY A 61 -7.43 7.18 8.73
CA GLY A 61 -7.64 8.23 9.73
C GLY A 61 -6.46 8.43 10.67
N SER A 62 -5.59 7.43 10.83
CA SER A 62 -4.45 7.46 11.76
C SER A 62 -3.10 7.14 11.12
N ARG A 63 -3.06 6.30 10.09
CA ARG A 63 -1.86 5.74 9.48
C ARG A 63 -2.01 5.72 7.97
N ILE A 64 -0.89 5.76 7.28
CA ILE A 64 -0.86 5.60 5.83
C ILE A 64 -0.41 4.17 5.54
N PHE A 65 -1.17 3.45 4.73
CA PHE A 65 -0.76 2.15 4.21
C PHE A 65 -0.27 2.31 2.78
N VAL A 66 0.92 1.78 2.54
CA VAL A 66 1.57 1.78 1.23
C VAL A 66 1.89 0.34 0.84
N ALA A 67 1.79 0.06 -0.46
CA ALA A 67 2.28 -1.18 -1.02
C ALA A 67 3.13 -0.88 -2.25
N GLY A 68 3.85 -1.89 -2.75
CA GLY A 68 4.67 -1.70 -3.93
C GLY A 68 5.49 -2.91 -4.34
N GLY A 69 6.48 -2.62 -5.18
CA GLY A 69 7.39 -3.60 -5.74
C GLY A 69 8.45 -4.11 -4.78
N THR A 70 9.45 -4.76 -5.37
CA THR A 70 10.56 -5.42 -4.70
C THR A 70 11.28 -4.50 -3.72
N THR A 71 11.71 -5.08 -2.61
CA THR A 71 12.33 -4.34 -1.51
C THR A 71 13.09 -5.30 -0.60
N SER A 72 13.76 -4.76 0.42
CA SER A 72 14.37 -5.54 1.50
C SER A 72 13.74 -5.13 2.82
N ILE A 73 13.37 -6.10 3.65
CA ILE A 73 12.87 -5.88 5.02
C ILE A 73 13.72 -6.76 5.93
N ASN A 74 14.39 -6.15 6.91
CA ASN A 74 15.29 -6.84 7.84
C ASN A 74 16.34 -7.75 7.14
N GLY A 75 16.85 -7.30 5.98
CA GLY A 75 17.83 -8.05 5.18
C GLY A 75 17.24 -9.14 4.29
N ALA A 76 15.96 -9.47 4.41
CA ALA A 76 15.29 -10.42 3.54
C ALA A 76 14.79 -9.75 2.26
N SER A 77 15.05 -10.38 1.11
CA SER A 77 14.52 -9.94 -0.18
C SER A 77 13.03 -10.28 -0.30
N CYS A 78 12.22 -9.30 -0.70
CA CYS A 78 10.77 -9.44 -0.79
C CYS A 78 10.31 -9.07 -2.21
N GLY A 79 9.43 -9.91 -2.79
CA GLY A 79 8.91 -9.70 -4.15
C GLY A 79 8.00 -8.48 -4.26
N GLY A 80 7.38 -8.13 -3.15
CA GLY A 80 6.67 -6.88 -2.91
C GLY A 80 6.55 -6.65 -1.41
N SER A 81 5.80 -5.64 -1.03
CA SER A 81 5.54 -5.36 0.39
C SER A 81 4.28 -4.55 0.58
N VAL A 82 3.79 -4.58 1.81
CA VAL A 82 2.81 -3.66 2.36
C VAL A 82 3.32 -3.17 3.70
N ARG A 83 3.12 -1.89 3.99
CA ARG A 83 3.67 -1.22 5.17
C ARG A 83 2.71 -0.18 5.73
N ALA A 84 2.76 0.02 7.03
CA ALA A 84 2.16 1.19 7.66
C ALA A 84 3.22 2.26 7.91
N LEU A 85 2.83 3.51 7.67
CA LEU A 85 3.62 4.70 7.89
C LEU A 85 2.95 5.59 8.93
N ASP A 86 3.76 6.15 9.81
CA ASP A 86 3.38 7.33 10.58
C ASP A 86 3.15 8.52 9.63
N PRO A 87 1.99 9.20 9.67
CA PRO A 87 1.66 10.25 8.71
C PRO A 87 2.49 11.53 8.86
N ALA A 88 3.07 11.79 10.05
CA ALA A 88 3.86 12.98 10.31
C ALA A 88 5.32 12.81 9.89
N THR A 89 5.86 11.60 9.99
CA THR A 89 7.29 11.34 9.85
C THR A 89 7.66 10.39 8.71
N GLY A 90 6.71 9.59 8.21
CA GLY A 90 6.99 8.54 7.23
C GLY A 90 7.82 7.37 7.80
N ILE A 91 7.94 7.25 9.12
CA ILE A 91 8.57 6.08 9.75
C ILE A 91 7.65 4.87 9.58
N PHE A 92 8.24 3.71 9.31
CA PHE A 92 7.49 2.45 9.26
C PHE A 92 7.03 2.06 10.67
N LEU A 93 5.73 1.90 10.83
CA LEU A 93 5.13 1.37 12.06
C LEU A 93 5.17 -0.16 12.09
N TRP A 94 5.00 -0.76 10.92
CA TRP A 94 5.21 -2.18 10.65
C TRP A 94 5.47 -2.39 9.16
N GLU A 95 6.08 -3.53 8.83
CA GLU A 95 6.41 -3.91 7.46
C GLU A 95 6.13 -5.39 7.24
N THR A 96 5.51 -5.72 6.11
CA THR A 96 5.18 -7.10 5.75
C THR A 96 5.67 -7.43 4.36
N CYS A 97 6.52 -8.47 4.27
CA CYS A 97 6.97 -9.00 2.99
C CYS A 97 5.85 -9.76 2.28
N LEU A 98 5.76 -9.50 0.98
CA LEU A 98 4.87 -10.21 0.07
C LEU A 98 5.70 -10.99 -0.95
N PRO A 99 5.21 -12.14 -1.42
CA PRO A 99 5.96 -12.97 -2.37
C PRO A 99 6.06 -12.34 -3.75
N LYS A 100 5.15 -11.42 -4.11
CA LYS A 100 5.10 -10.73 -5.41
C LYS A 100 4.75 -9.24 -5.26
N THR A 101 4.99 -8.49 -6.33
CA THR A 101 4.74 -7.05 -6.42
C THR A 101 3.24 -6.74 -6.27
N VAL A 102 2.93 -5.61 -5.63
CA VAL A 102 1.58 -5.05 -5.58
C VAL A 102 1.51 -3.91 -6.60
N MET A 103 0.68 -4.11 -7.63
CA MET A 103 0.51 -3.15 -8.73
C MET A 103 -0.77 -2.32 -8.61
N GLY A 104 -1.89 -2.99 -8.30
CA GLY A 104 -3.19 -2.34 -8.13
C GLY A 104 -3.21 -1.48 -6.87
N ALA A 105 -4.27 -0.70 -6.71
CA ALA A 105 -4.49 -0.04 -5.43
C ALA A 105 -4.80 -1.08 -4.33
N ILE A 106 -4.56 -0.69 -3.09
CA ILE A 106 -4.99 -1.45 -1.92
C ILE A 106 -6.29 -0.84 -1.38
N SER A 107 -7.11 -1.65 -0.73
CA SER A 107 -8.33 -1.21 -0.07
C SER A 107 -8.25 -1.48 1.42
N GLU A 108 -8.81 -0.59 2.23
CA GLU A 108 -8.82 -0.73 3.68
C GLU A 108 -10.24 -0.58 4.22
N VAL A 109 -10.54 -1.40 5.21
CA VAL A 109 -11.64 -1.25 6.17
C VAL A 109 -11.07 -1.52 7.56
N PRO A 110 -11.71 -1.06 8.64
CA PRO A 110 -11.18 -1.24 9.99
C PRO A 110 -10.74 -2.68 10.27
N GLY A 111 -9.44 -2.85 10.49
CA GLY A 111 -8.81 -4.13 10.81
C GLY A 111 -8.26 -4.92 9.61
N VAL A 112 -8.63 -4.59 8.37
CA VAL A 112 -8.22 -5.34 7.17
C VAL A 112 -7.77 -4.43 6.03
N ILE A 113 -6.57 -4.71 5.51
CA ILE A 113 -6.10 -4.25 4.21
C ILE A 113 -6.26 -5.40 3.22
N ALA A 114 -6.94 -5.15 2.11
CA ALA A 114 -7.06 -6.05 0.99
C ALA A 114 -6.18 -5.58 -0.17
N LEU A 115 -5.37 -6.49 -0.71
CA LEU A 115 -4.50 -6.20 -1.85
C LEU A 115 -4.34 -7.43 -2.74
N VAL A 116 -3.88 -7.21 -3.97
CA VAL A 116 -3.45 -8.28 -4.87
C VAL A 116 -1.93 -8.23 -5.04
N ASP A 117 -1.25 -9.29 -4.62
CA ASP A 117 0.18 -9.49 -4.83
C ASP A 117 0.41 -10.55 -5.92
N GLY A 118 0.93 -10.11 -7.07
CA GLY A 118 1.00 -10.92 -8.28
C GLY A 118 -0.38 -11.34 -8.78
N ALA A 119 -0.82 -12.54 -8.37
CA ALA A 119 -2.08 -13.16 -8.79
C ALA A 119 -2.98 -13.58 -7.60
N ASN A 120 -2.56 -13.22 -6.37
CA ASN A 120 -3.18 -13.68 -5.14
C ASN A 120 -3.86 -12.53 -4.42
N LEU A 121 -5.05 -12.77 -3.88
CA LEU A 121 -5.66 -11.91 -2.87
C LEU A 121 -4.93 -12.17 -1.56
N THR A 122 -4.48 -11.12 -0.90
CA THR A 122 -3.89 -11.17 0.44
C THR A 122 -4.60 -10.18 1.33
N LEU A 123 -5.03 -10.66 2.51
CA LEU A 123 -5.61 -9.81 3.56
C LEU A 123 -4.61 -9.65 4.70
N ILE A 124 -4.45 -8.41 5.16
CA ILE A 124 -3.45 -8.02 6.16
C ILE A 124 -4.15 -7.29 7.30
N ASN A 125 -3.75 -7.58 8.53
CA ASN A 125 -4.22 -6.86 9.70
C ASN A 125 -3.67 -5.43 9.71
N THR A 126 -4.54 -4.42 9.78
CA THR A 126 -4.11 -3.01 9.78
C THR A 126 -3.26 -2.66 11.00
N GLY A 127 -3.54 -3.28 12.16
CA GLY A 127 -2.86 -3.09 13.44
C GLY A 127 -1.40 -3.54 13.43
N SER A 128 -1.18 -4.79 13.00
CA SER A 128 0.11 -5.48 13.17
C SER A 128 0.86 -5.77 11.88
N GLY A 129 0.23 -5.61 10.72
CA GLY A 129 0.77 -6.09 9.45
C GLY A 129 0.71 -7.62 9.27
N ALA A 130 0.14 -8.36 10.23
CA ALA A 130 0.05 -9.81 10.12
C ALA A 130 -0.85 -10.24 8.95
N LYS A 131 -0.43 -11.26 8.20
CA LYS A 131 -1.26 -11.86 7.15
C LYS A 131 -2.43 -12.61 7.78
N LEU A 132 -3.64 -12.25 7.38
CA LEU A 132 -4.89 -12.85 7.86
C LEU A 132 -5.38 -13.97 6.92
N PHE A 133 -5.22 -13.77 5.61
CA PHE A 133 -5.77 -14.67 4.60
C PHE A 133 -4.98 -14.56 3.30
N ASN A 134 -5.01 -15.63 2.50
CA ASN A 134 -4.47 -15.65 1.14
C ASN A 134 -5.28 -16.59 0.24
N TYR A 135 -5.54 -16.17 -0.99
CA TYR A 135 -6.24 -16.96 -1.99
C TYR A 135 -5.71 -16.70 -3.40
N SER A 136 -5.39 -17.76 -4.13
CA SER A 136 -4.85 -17.67 -5.49
C SER A 136 -5.94 -17.90 -6.53
N ALA A 137 -6.15 -16.91 -7.41
CA ALA A 137 -7.23 -16.96 -8.40
C ALA A 137 -6.96 -16.11 -9.66
N HIS A 138 -5.70 -15.96 -10.05
CA HIS A 138 -5.30 -15.18 -11.23
C HIS A 138 -5.83 -13.73 -11.18
N LEU A 139 -5.87 -13.18 -9.97
CA LEU A 139 -6.44 -11.87 -9.68
C LEU A 139 -5.55 -10.76 -10.23
N TYR A 140 -6.18 -9.68 -10.69
CA TYR A 140 -5.46 -8.51 -11.22
C TYR A 140 -6.20 -7.20 -10.91
N GLY A 141 -7.52 -7.27 -10.68
CA GLY A 141 -8.30 -6.12 -10.26
C GLY A 141 -7.88 -5.59 -8.89
N THR A 142 -8.19 -4.32 -8.65
CA THR A 142 -8.13 -3.72 -7.31
C THR A 142 -9.29 -4.28 -6.46
N PRO A 143 -9.06 -4.75 -5.22
CA PRO A 143 -10.13 -5.17 -4.33
C PRO A 143 -11.07 -4.00 -4.00
N SER A 144 -12.38 -4.23 -3.99
CA SER A 144 -13.38 -3.27 -3.50
C SER A 144 -14.23 -3.92 -2.42
N ILE A 145 -14.47 -3.23 -1.31
CA ILE A 145 -15.19 -3.79 -0.16
C ILE A 145 -16.48 -3.00 0.05
N SER A 146 -17.61 -3.70 0.17
CA SER A 146 -18.91 -3.10 0.46
C SER A 146 -19.77 -4.07 1.26
N ASN A 147 -20.39 -3.58 2.35
CA ASN A 147 -21.32 -4.35 3.20
C ASN A 147 -20.78 -5.74 3.60
N GLY A 148 -19.50 -5.82 4.00
CA GLY A 148 -18.87 -7.08 4.41
C GLY A 148 -18.54 -8.03 3.27
N VAL A 149 -18.56 -7.57 2.02
CA VAL A 149 -18.16 -8.38 0.86
C VAL A 149 -17.03 -7.71 0.10
N LEU A 150 -15.96 -8.47 -0.12
CA LEU A 150 -14.83 -8.08 -0.97
C LEU A 150 -15.03 -8.61 -2.37
N TYR A 151 -14.93 -7.71 -3.36
CA TYR A 151 -14.99 -8.01 -4.78
C TYR A 151 -13.64 -7.78 -5.45
N VAL A 152 -13.22 -8.71 -6.31
CA VAL A 152 -11.95 -8.58 -7.04
C VAL A 152 -12.00 -9.29 -8.40
N GLY A 153 -11.58 -8.58 -9.44
CA GLY A 153 -11.55 -9.08 -10.81
C GLY A 153 -10.35 -9.96 -11.10
N SER A 154 -10.58 -11.03 -11.86
CA SER A 154 -9.57 -11.96 -12.34
C SER A 154 -9.31 -11.77 -13.84
N THR A 155 -8.10 -12.12 -14.26
CA THR A 155 -7.73 -12.20 -15.68
C THR A 155 -8.39 -13.37 -16.40
N THR A 156 -9.04 -14.29 -15.68
CA THR A 156 -9.77 -15.45 -16.24
C THR A 156 -11.26 -15.17 -16.50
N ASN A 157 -11.63 -13.91 -16.71
CA ASN A 157 -13.01 -13.45 -16.96
C ASN A 157 -13.98 -13.73 -15.78
N GLN A 158 -13.47 -13.78 -14.55
CA GLN A 158 -14.27 -14.01 -13.34
C GLN A 158 -14.20 -12.80 -12.40
N LEU A 159 -15.31 -12.53 -11.72
CA LEU A 159 -15.37 -11.65 -10.55
C LEU A 159 -15.53 -12.54 -9.31
N TYR A 160 -14.59 -12.44 -8.38
CA TYR A 160 -14.67 -13.17 -7.11
C TYR A 160 -15.31 -12.29 -6.04
N ALA A 161 -16.08 -12.92 -5.16
CA ALA A 161 -16.70 -12.30 -3.99
C ALA A 161 -16.35 -13.11 -2.73
N PHE A 162 -15.90 -12.44 -1.68
CA PHE A 162 -15.51 -13.06 -0.41
C PHE A 162 -16.29 -12.38 0.72
N GLY A 163 -16.98 -13.17 1.55
CA GLY A 163 -17.57 -12.66 2.80
C GLY A 163 -16.47 -12.37 3.83
N MET A 164 -16.62 -11.25 4.53
CA MET A 164 -15.67 -10.73 5.53
C MET A 164 -16.30 -10.60 6.91
#